data_AF-A0A378ILI5-F1
#
_entry.id   AF-A0A378ILI5-F1
#
_cell.length_a   1.000
_cell.length_b   1.000
_cell.length_c   1.000
_cell.angle_alpha   90.00
_cell.angle_beta   90.00
_cell.angle_gamma   90.00
#
_symmetry.space_group_name_H-M   'P 1'
#
loop_
_entity.id
_entity.type
_entity.pdbx_description
1 polymer ?
#
loop_
_entity_poly.entity_id
_entity_poly.type
_entity_poly.pdbx_seq_one_letter_code
_entity_poly.pdbx_strand_id
1 'polypeptide(L)'
;MTIKWIPDNQIGEVQKDGTFTRAASYGVSMINAYFFDELSKLDATSQEKNLLEIIEVESKLIPSLKALDIIGFFSPEEWLQSDHQGRIMIILLYLKQQPEAVTPKIVTQLKEKYATLIPSLQKMVDKILNRSAT
;
A
#
# COMPACT_ATOMS: atom_id res chain seq x y z
N MET A 1 -13.59 -18.83 -10.07
CA MET A 1 -12.47 -18.19 -10.78
C MET A 1 -11.33 -18.03 -9.79
N THR A 2 -10.20 -18.71 -10.01
CA THR A 2 -9.01 -18.55 -9.17
C THR A 2 -8.24 -17.38 -9.74
N ILE A 3 -8.26 -16.23 -9.08
CA ILE A 3 -7.42 -15.09 -9.45
C ILE A 3 -5.97 -15.55 -9.26
N LYS A 4 -5.28 -15.87 -10.35
CA LYS A 4 -3.88 -16.28 -10.30
C LYS A 4 -3.05 -15.01 -10.07
N TRP A 5 -2.61 -14.81 -8.83
CA TRP A 5 -1.52 -13.91 -8.49
C TRP A 5 -0.36 -14.11 -9.47
N ILE A 6 0.27 -13.02 -9.91
CA ILE A 6 1.59 -13.11 -10.53
C ILE A 6 2.52 -13.72 -9.47
N PRO A 7 3.12 -14.90 -9.70
CA PRO A 7 4.01 -15.49 -8.72
C PRO A 7 5.17 -14.54 -8.42
N ASP A 8 5.47 -14.33 -7.13
CA ASP A 8 6.63 -13.57 -6.64
C ASP A 8 7.91 -14.35 -6.97
N ASN A 9 8.37 -14.25 -8.23
CA ASN A 9 9.66 -14.74 -8.64
C ASN A 9 10.70 -13.76 -8.08
N GLN A 10 11.23 -14.06 -6.88
CA GLN A 10 12.13 -13.22 -6.08
C GLN A 10 13.51 -12.95 -6.75
N ILE A 11 13.51 -12.38 -7.94
CA ILE A 11 14.69 -11.88 -8.64
C ILE A 11 14.90 -10.43 -8.19
N GLY A 12 16.12 -10.05 -7.85
CA GLY A 12 16.45 -8.70 -7.39
C GLY A 12 17.93 -8.54 -7.05
N GLU A 13 18.30 -7.35 -6.58
CA GLU A 13 19.68 -6.98 -6.29
C GLU A 13 19.81 -6.33 -4.90
N VAL A 14 20.88 -6.68 -4.17
CA VAL A 14 21.27 -5.99 -2.93
C VAL A 14 21.98 -4.69 -3.32
N GLN A 15 21.48 -3.58 -2.80
CA GLN A 15 22.01 -2.24 -2.99
C GLN A 15 23.19 -1.97 -2.04
N LYS A 16 23.95 -0.91 -2.31
CA LYS A 16 25.14 -0.54 -1.53
C LYS A 16 24.84 -0.19 -0.06
N ASP A 17 23.61 0.22 0.22
CA ASP A 17 23.11 0.52 1.57
C ASP A 17 22.56 -0.72 2.31
N GLY A 18 22.68 -1.91 1.69
CA GLY A 18 22.19 -3.18 2.23
C GLY A 18 20.70 -3.46 1.96
N THR A 19 19.98 -2.56 1.28
CA THR A 19 18.58 -2.80 0.91
C THR A 19 18.47 -3.78 -0.26
N PHE A 20 17.42 -4.60 -0.30
CA PHE A 20 17.16 -5.49 -1.44
C PHE A 20 16.09 -4.87 -2.36
N THR A 21 16.45 -4.65 -3.61
CA THR A 21 15.54 -4.15 -4.64
C THR A 21 15.04 -5.30 -5.49
N ARG A 22 13.74 -5.60 -5.38
CA ARG A 22 13.07 -6.63 -6.17
C ARG A 22 12.85 -6.15 -7.60
N ALA A 23 13.18 -7.00 -8.58
CA ALA A 23 12.91 -6.75 -9.98
C ALA A 23 11.38 -6.66 -10.22
N ALA A 24 10.97 -5.86 -11.20
CA ALA A 24 9.57 -5.64 -11.58
C ALA A 24 8.65 -5.10 -10.46
N SER A 25 9.18 -4.59 -9.34
CA SER A 25 8.39 -4.10 -8.20
C SER A 25 7.31 -3.09 -8.59
N TYR A 26 7.62 -2.14 -9.49
CA TYR A 26 6.62 -1.16 -9.95
C TYR A 26 5.44 -1.83 -10.66
N GLY A 27 5.73 -2.69 -11.64
CA GLY A 27 4.71 -3.35 -12.45
C GLY A 27 3.83 -4.25 -11.59
N VAL A 28 4.43 -5.01 -10.68
CA VAL A 28 3.68 -5.85 -9.72
C VAL A 28 2.81 -4.99 -8.81
N SER A 29 3.35 -3.89 -8.28
CA SER A 29 2.61 -2.95 -7.41
C SER A 29 1.38 -2.35 -8.11
N MET A 30 1.52 -1.92 -9.38
CA MET A 30 0.40 -1.37 -10.13
C MET A 30 -0.67 -2.42 -10.45
N ILE A 31 -0.26 -3.67 -10.74
CA ILE A 31 -1.19 -4.78 -10.97
C ILE A 31 -1.91 -5.17 -9.68
N ASN A 32 -1.20 -5.22 -8.56
CA ASN A 32 -1.77 -5.45 -7.24
C ASN A 32 -2.80 -4.38 -6.89
N ALA A 33 -2.47 -3.09 -7.10
CA ALA A 33 -3.39 -1.98 -6.88
C ALA A 33 -4.66 -2.11 -7.75
N TYR A 34 -4.51 -2.47 -9.03
CA TYR A 34 -5.64 -2.72 -9.91
C TYR A 34 -6.55 -3.85 -9.40
N PHE A 35 -5.98 -5.01 -9.05
CA PHE A 35 -6.79 -6.11 -8.52
C PHE A 35 -7.41 -5.80 -7.16
N PHE A 36 -6.71 -5.03 -6.33
CA PHE A 36 -7.24 -4.55 -5.06
C PHE A 36 -8.48 -3.70 -5.28
N ASP A 37 -8.42 -2.75 -6.23
CA ASP A 37 -9.56 -1.92 -6.62
C ASP A 37 -10.75 -2.78 -7.07
N GLU A 38 -10.51 -3.73 -7.97
CA GLU A 38 -11.59 -4.59 -8.49
C GLU A 38 -12.23 -5.44 -7.38
N LEU A 39 -11.42 -6.02 -6.50
CA LEU A 39 -11.91 -6.80 -5.35
C LEU A 39 -12.62 -5.93 -4.32
N SER A 40 -12.19 -4.69 -4.12
CA SER A 40 -12.79 -3.75 -3.16
C SER A 40 -14.20 -3.31 -3.55
N LYS A 41 -14.53 -3.36 -4.85
CA LYS A 41 -15.87 -3.05 -5.39
C LYS A 41 -16.85 -4.22 -5.25
N LEU A 42 -16.33 -5.43 -5.07
CA LEU A 42 -17.15 -6.60 -4.74
C LEU A 42 -17.52 -6.56 -3.24
N ASP A 43 -18.29 -7.55 -2.78
CA ASP A 43 -18.51 -7.70 -1.33
C ASP A 43 -17.17 -7.92 -0.62
N ALA A 44 -16.64 -6.84 -0.03
CA ALA A 44 -15.32 -6.81 0.59
C ALA A 44 -15.18 -7.81 1.73
N THR A 45 -16.29 -8.20 2.38
CA THR A 45 -16.29 -9.25 3.41
C THR A 45 -16.02 -10.62 2.78
N SER A 46 -16.63 -10.93 1.63
CA SER A 46 -16.35 -12.17 0.88
C SER A 46 -14.93 -12.22 0.32
N GLN A 47 -14.32 -11.07 0.05
CA GLN A 47 -12.98 -10.95 -0.54
C GLN A 47 -11.87 -10.66 0.49
N GLU A 48 -12.17 -10.61 1.79
CA GLU A 48 -11.21 -10.17 2.81
C GLU A 48 -9.89 -10.95 2.73
N LYS A 49 -9.96 -12.27 2.54
CA LYS A 49 -8.77 -13.11 2.38
C LYS A 49 -7.90 -12.67 1.20
N ASN A 50 -8.50 -12.48 0.02
CA ASN A 50 -7.77 -12.08 -1.19
C ASN A 50 -7.17 -10.68 -1.05
N LEU A 51 -7.92 -9.74 -0.44
CA LEU A 51 -7.43 -8.39 -0.17
C LEU A 51 -6.25 -8.40 0.81
N LEU A 52 -6.29 -9.24 1.85
CA LEU A 52 -5.20 -9.40 2.80
C LEU A 52 -3.96 -10.04 2.16
N GLU A 53 -4.14 -11.00 1.25
CA GLU A 53 -3.04 -11.58 0.47
C GLU A 53 -2.35 -10.51 -0.39
N ILE A 54 -3.09 -9.62 -1.05
CA ILE A 54 -2.50 -8.46 -1.76
C ILE A 54 -1.68 -7.60 -0.81
N ILE A 55 -2.28 -7.21 0.32
CA ILE A 55 -1.64 -6.33 1.30
C ILE A 55 -0.33 -6.94 1.78
N GLU A 56 -0.29 -8.26 2.00
CA GLU A 56 0.93 -8.96 2.43
C GLU A 56 2.02 -8.91 1.36
N VAL A 57 1.68 -9.20 0.10
CA VAL A 57 2.62 -9.13 -1.02
C VAL A 57 3.13 -7.71 -1.20
N GLU A 58 2.22 -6.74 -1.26
CA GLU A 58 2.55 -5.33 -1.49
C GLU A 58 3.43 -4.77 -0.36
N SER A 59 3.19 -5.17 0.89
CA SER A 59 4.01 -4.76 2.02
C SER A 59 5.48 -5.14 1.85
N LYS A 60 5.78 -6.24 1.13
CA LYS A 60 7.15 -6.70 0.84
C LYS A 60 7.79 -5.93 -0.32
N LEU A 61 7.00 -5.24 -1.14
CA LEU A 61 7.47 -4.43 -2.27
C LEU A 61 7.78 -2.98 -1.88
N ILE A 62 7.11 -2.42 -0.86
CA ILE A 62 7.33 -1.03 -0.40
C ILE A 62 8.81 -0.64 -0.26
N PRO A 63 9.71 -1.44 0.34
CA PRO A 63 11.12 -1.07 0.44
C PRO A 63 11.78 -0.87 -0.93
N SER A 64 11.46 -1.73 -1.90
CA SER A 64 11.97 -1.61 -3.28
C SER A 64 11.36 -0.40 -4.00
N LEU A 65 10.06 -0.10 -3.78
CA LEU A 65 9.43 1.10 -4.33
C LEU A 65 10.02 2.38 -3.76
N LYS A 66 10.38 2.39 -2.46
CA LYS A 66 11.09 3.50 -1.82
C LYS A 66 12.51 3.65 -2.36
N ALA A 67 13.27 2.55 -2.46
CA ALA A 67 14.66 2.56 -2.93
C ALA A 67 14.79 3.06 -4.38
N LEU A 68 13.80 2.77 -5.22
CA LEU A 68 13.71 3.23 -6.60
C LEU A 68 13.01 4.59 -6.76
N ASP A 69 12.67 5.25 -5.65
CA ASP A 69 11.95 6.53 -5.61
C ASP A 69 10.59 6.53 -6.36
N ILE A 70 10.00 5.35 -6.54
CA ILE A 70 8.69 5.20 -7.22
C ILE A 70 7.59 5.84 -6.40
N ILE A 71 7.62 5.65 -5.07
CA ILE A 71 6.66 6.31 -4.18
C ILE A 71 6.83 7.83 -4.23
N GLY A 72 8.07 8.31 -4.44
CA GLY A 72 8.42 9.73 -4.55
C GLY A 72 7.94 10.42 -5.83
N PHE A 73 7.41 9.70 -6.82
CA PHE A 73 6.78 10.31 -8.00
C PHE A 73 5.58 11.20 -7.65
N PHE A 74 4.94 10.94 -6.51
CA PHE A 74 3.87 11.77 -5.97
C PHE A 74 4.12 11.98 -4.47
N SER A 75 3.75 13.14 -3.95
CA SER A 75 3.71 13.37 -2.51
C SER A 75 2.74 12.39 -1.82
N PRO A 76 2.96 12.03 -0.55
CA PRO A 76 2.02 11.21 0.21
C PRO A 76 0.58 11.77 0.19
N GLU A 77 0.44 13.10 0.15
CA GLU A 77 -0.86 13.76 -0.01
C GLU A 77 -1.53 13.50 -1.35
N GLU A 78 -0.78 13.57 -2.46
CA GLU A 78 -1.31 13.27 -3.79
C GLU A 78 -1.72 11.79 -3.91
N TRP A 79 -0.96 10.89 -3.30
CA TRP A 79 -1.36 9.48 -3.20
C TRP A 79 -2.67 9.31 -2.45
N LEU A 80 -2.82 10.00 -1.31
CA LEU A 80 -4.04 9.94 -0.53
C LEU A 80 -5.23 10.53 -1.28
N GLN A 81 -5.07 11.58 -2.07
CA GLN A 81 -6.17 12.19 -2.83
C GLN A 81 -6.87 11.25 -3.82
N SER A 82 -6.22 10.16 -4.25
CA SER A 82 -6.81 9.13 -5.11
C SER A 82 -8.10 8.51 -4.56
N ASP A 83 -9.08 8.23 -5.42
CA ASP A 83 -10.28 7.44 -5.07
C ASP A 83 -10.08 5.92 -5.24
N HIS A 84 -8.94 5.52 -5.81
CA HIS A 84 -8.54 4.12 -5.96
C HIS A 84 -8.04 3.54 -4.63
N GLN A 85 -8.76 2.56 -4.09
CA GLN A 85 -8.42 1.84 -2.86
C GLN A 85 -7.04 1.17 -2.96
N GLY A 86 -6.64 0.67 -4.13
CA GLY A 86 -5.33 0.07 -4.37
C GLY A 86 -4.17 1.06 -4.28
N ARG A 87 -4.34 2.29 -4.77
CA ARG A 87 -3.35 3.36 -4.58
C ARG A 87 -3.28 3.78 -3.12
N ILE A 88 -4.44 3.90 -2.46
CA ILE A 88 -4.50 4.20 -1.03
C ILE A 88 -3.80 3.08 -0.23
N MET A 89 -4.00 1.82 -0.60
CA MET A 89 -3.36 0.66 0.04
C MET A 89 -1.83 0.76 0.01
N ILE A 90 -1.25 1.12 -1.14
CA ILE A 90 0.20 1.33 -1.28
C ILE A 90 0.70 2.43 -0.34
N ILE A 91 0.06 3.61 -0.34
CA ILE A 91 0.54 4.71 0.51
C ILE A 91 0.32 4.45 2.01
N LEU A 92 -0.75 3.76 2.40
CA LEU A 92 -0.94 3.35 3.79
C LEU A 92 0.13 2.35 4.24
N LEU A 93 0.55 1.43 3.37
CA LEU A 93 1.67 0.53 3.67
C LEU A 93 2.99 1.28 3.81
N TYR A 94 3.24 2.27 2.96
CA TYR A 94 4.41 3.15 3.07
C TYR A 94 4.42 3.92 4.39
N LEU A 95 3.33 4.62 4.74
CA LEU A 95 3.21 5.39 5.99
C LEU A 95 3.34 4.51 7.23
N LYS A 96 2.87 3.27 7.17
CA LYS A 96 3.05 2.29 8.25
C LYS A 96 4.52 1.88 8.44
N GLN A 97 5.32 1.85 7.37
CA GLN A 97 6.74 1.50 7.40
C GLN A 97 7.65 2.72 7.65
N GLN A 98 7.16 3.93 7.38
CA GLN A 98 7.88 5.20 7.54
C GLN A 98 7.07 6.17 8.44
N PRO A 99 7.04 5.96 9.77
CA PRO A 99 6.23 6.78 10.67
C PRO A 99 6.58 8.28 10.60
N GLU A 100 7.82 8.62 10.27
CA GLU A 100 8.30 10.00 10.09
C GLU A 100 7.61 10.74 8.94
N ALA A 101 7.03 10.01 7.97
CA ALA A 101 6.27 10.59 6.86
C ALA A 101 4.83 10.98 7.28
N VAL A 102 4.38 10.59 8.48
CA VAL A 102 3.03 10.88 8.99
C VAL A 102 2.99 12.29 9.61
N THR A 103 2.86 13.30 8.77
CA THR A 103 2.74 14.70 9.19
C THR A 103 1.32 15.03 9.71
N PRO A 104 1.12 16.16 10.42
CA PRO A 104 -0.23 16.60 10.81
C PRO A 104 -1.21 16.74 9.63
N LYS A 105 -0.71 17.14 8.46
CA LYS A 105 -1.50 17.23 7.22
C LYS A 105 -1.95 15.86 6.74
N ILE A 106 -1.07 14.86 6.79
CA ILE A 106 -1.40 13.46 6.48
C ILE A 106 -2.44 12.93 7.47
N VAL A 107 -2.30 13.20 8.76
CA VAL A 107 -3.30 12.82 9.77
C VAL A 107 -4.69 13.37 9.43
N THR A 108 -4.77 14.65 9.02
CA THR A 108 -6.04 15.25 8.60
C THR A 108 -6.63 14.53 7.38
N GLN A 109 -5.84 14.30 6.34
CA GLN A 109 -6.31 13.61 5.13
C GLN A 109 -6.74 12.16 5.39
N LEU A 110 -6.03 11.45 6.27
CA LEU A 110 -6.42 10.09 6.67
C LEU A 110 -7.78 10.07 7.37
N LYS A 111 -8.06 11.05 8.24
CA LYS A 111 -9.36 11.20 8.91
C LYS A 111 -10.47 11.55 7.91
N GLU A 112 -10.21 12.45 6.97
CA GLU A 112 -11.16 12.83 5.92
C GLU A 112 -11.52 11.64 5.02
N LYS A 113 -10.53 10.81 4.65
CA LYS A 113 -10.74 9.64 3.80
C LYS A 113 -11.33 8.44 4.52
N TYR A 114 -11.21 8.35 5.83
CA TYR A 114 -11.56 7.15 6.61
C TYR A 114 -12.92 6.53 6.25
N ALA A 115 -13.95 7.37 6.08
CA ALA A 115 -15.31 6.93 5.78
C ALA A 115 -15.49 6.32 4.38
N THR A 116 -14.58 6.59 3.44
CA THR A 116 -14.63 6.07 2.06
C THR A 116 -13.79 4.81 1.87
N LEU A 117 -13.05 4.39 2.91
CA LEU A 117 -12.17 3.23 2.85
C LEU A 117 -12.91 1.94 3.16
N ILE A 118 -12.50 0.85 2.52
CA ILE A 118 -12.94 -0.49 2.92
C ILE A 118 -12.41 -0.86 4.32
N PRO A 119 -13.05 -1.81 5.03
CA PRO A 119 -12.71 -2.13 6.41
C PRO A 119 -11.24 -2.51 6.65
N SER A 120 -10.58 -3.19 5.71
CA SER A 120 -9.16 -3.57 5.83
C SER A 120 -8.23 -2.35 5.82
N LEU A 121 -8.55 -1.32 5.02
CA LEU A 121 -7.78 -0.08 4.97
C LEU A 121 -8.11 0.83 6.15
N GLN A 122 -9.35 0.86 6.64
CA GLN A 122 -9.70 1.53 7.91
C GLN A 122 -8.85 1.00 9.08
N LYS A 123 -8.75 -0.33 9.22
CA LYS A 123 -7.87 -0.98 10.21
C LYS A 123 -6.39 -0.57 10.05
N MET A 124 -5.94 -0.24 8.84
CA MET A 124 -4.57 0.26 8.61
C MET A 124 -4.43 1.71 9.06
N VAL A 125 -5.41 2.56 8.75
CA VAL A 125 -5.44 3.96 9.22
C VAL A 125 -5.41 4.01 10.75
N ASP A 126 -6.24 3.21 11.43
CA ASP A 126 -6.25 3.14 12.90
C ASP A 126 -4.86 2.83 13.47
N LYS A 127 -4.15 1.87 12.86
CA LYS A 127 -2.79 1.49 13.29
C LYS A 127 -1.78 2.61 13.08
N ILE A 128 -1.93 3.40 12.02
CA ILE A 128 -1.06 4.55 11.73
C ILE A 128 -1.33 5.65 12.76
N LEU A 129 -2.60 6.04 12.94
CA LEU A 129 -2.99 7.14 13.83
C LEU A 129 -2.70 6.84 15.31
N ASN A 130 -2.92 5.61 15.77
CA ASN A 130 -2.64 5.22 17.15
C ASN A 130 -1.14 5.22 17.50
N ARG A 131 -0.25 5.09 16.51
CA ARG A 131 1.20 5.16 16.69
C ARG A 131 1.74 6.59 16.70
N SER A 132 1.06 7.51 16.02
CA SER A 132 1.45 8.93 15.98
C SER A 132 1.03 9.71 17.23
N ALA A 133 0.26 9.10 18.14
CA ALA A 133 -0.21 9.70 19.39
C ALA A 133 0.74 9.48 20.59
N THR A 134 1.82 8.73 20.39
CA THR A 134 2.90 8.46 21.36
C THR A 134 4.19 9.12 20.92
#